data_AF-A0NX71-F1
#
_entry.id   AF-A0NX71-F1
#
_cell.length_a   1.000
_cell.length_b   1.000
_cell.length_c   1.000
_cell.angle_alpha   90.00
_cell.angle_beta   90.00
_cell.angle_gamma   90.00
#
_symmetry.space_group_name_H-M   'P 1'
#
loop_
_entity.id
_entity.type
_entity.pdbx_description
1 polymer ?
#
loop_
_entity_poly.entity_id
_entity_poly.type
_entity_poly.pdbx_seq_one_letter_code
_entity_poly.pdbx_strand_id
1 'polypeptide(L)'
;MQYFRRLIGRPLLKGFTGDRKASILPVFGLMVVLIVVIAGITIDVSRTVNAREKLSFAIDAAALSVAADLSTSVMSDEQIKAALADSFKANLADVEFLDEAIKNLSFVVDAENGTIKVSSFATLDNYFIDMGGYGMQALGPETFNFGTSSQVTYSRFDVELALVVDVTGSMRNDMDTLRDASKGLVNILIPETTEEADSKVRISLVPYSQGVNLGTYAAKVKGGVYGYADSSVCVTERQDYDDGEDIYKVRYTDMPYNYYVKTDPPPKDVFYGGGSNRCSGTSKMIPLTADRDTLLDAIADLDDNGGTAGQTGVVWGWNSISPNYSDVWPLASKPEPYDNDDVLKFAIIMTDGDNNRFYEFVKEREECDWVYSRRYGWQWTCEMVSVNQWQERSESESYNNNSSKAQRALCQAMKDEGISIFGVYFGTNDSSAGSKNMQSCASTGNYYKATSSDELINAFANIAKKIQQIYVSR
;
A
#
# COMPACT_ATOMS: atom_id res chain seq x y z
N MET A 1 -47.41 86.45 -15.38
CA MET A 1 -48.30 87.08 -16.38
C MET A 1 -47.97 86.51 -17.76
N GLN A 2 -48.98 85.91 -18.41
CA GLN A 2 -49.20 85.81 -19.87
C GLN A 2 -48.05 85.32 -20.79
N TYR A 3 -48.14 84.09 -21.29
CA TYR A 3 -48.66 83.73 -22.63
C TYR A 3 -47.81 84.24 -23.80
N PHE A 4 -47.17 83.33 -24.56
CA PHE A 4 -47.33 83.27 -26.03
C PHE A 4 -46.91 81.90 -26.61
N ARG A 5 -47.74 81.40 -27.52
CA ARG A 5 -47.72 80.07 -28.17
C ARG A 5 -46.85 80.07 -29.44
N ARG A 6 -46.28 78.87 -29.72
CA ARG A 6 -46.04 78.19 -31.02
C ARG A 6 -45.29 78.91 -32.14
N LEU A 7 -44.25 78.25 -32.69
CA LEU A 7 -44.23 77.81 -34.10
C LEU A 7 -43.08 76.81 -34.39
N ILE A 8 -43.44 75.80 -35.18
CA ILE A 8 -42.66 74.65 -35.67
C ILE A 8 -41.79 75.08 -36.87
N GLY A 9 -40.61 74.48 -37.07
CA GLY A 9 -39.95 74.49 -38.39
C GLY A 9 -38.53 73.93 -38.42
N ARG A 10 -38.38 72.67 -38.86
CA ARG A 10 -37.11 72.09 -39.35
C ARG A 10 -36.55 72.99 -40.46
N PRO A 11 -35.24 73.34 -40.41
CA PRO A 11 -34.31 72.66 -41.32
C PRO A 11 -32.87 72.57 -40.76
N LEU A 12 -32.61 71.71 -39.76
CA LEU A 12 -31.23 71.42 -39.31
C LEU A 12 -30.60 70.19 -39.97
N LEU A 13 -31.38 69.40 -40.72
CA LEU A 13 -30.91 68.17 -41.36
C LEU A 13 -30.45 68.34 -42.82
N LYS A 14 -30.73 69.48 -43.48
CA LYS A 14 -30.30 69.75 -44.87
C LYS A 14 -28.91 70.38 -44.98
N GLY A 15 -28.33 70.87 -43.89
CA GLY A 15 -26.95 71.37 -43.85
C GLY A 15 -25.89 70.27 -43.77
N PHE A 16 -26.27 69.07 -43.29
CA PHE A 16 -25.32 67.97 -43.09
C PHE A 16 -25.03 67.14 -44.35
N THR A 17 -25.85 67.26 -45.40
CA THR A 17 -25.68 66.46 -46.63
C THR A 17 -24.87 67.16 -47.73
N GLY A 18 -24.40 68.40 -47.49
CA GLY A 18 -23.68 69.20 -48.48
C GLY A 18 -22.22 69.56 -48.14
N ASP A 19 -21.73 69.22 -46.94
CA ASP A 19 -20.42 69.69 -46.48
C ASP A 19 -19.29 68.70 -46.79
N ARG A 20 -18.38 69.09 -47.70
CA ARG A 20 -17.24 68.26 -48.16
C ARG A 20 -16.04 68.24 -47.18
N LYS A 21 -16.19 68.79 -45.97
CA LYS A 21 -15.19 68.69 -44.90
C LYS A 21 -15.37 67.46 -43.99
N ALA A 22 -16.33 66.58 -44.30
CA ALA A 22 -16.60 65.35 -43.55
C ALA A 22 -15.67 64.18 -43.90
N SER A 23 -14.36 64.41 -44.06
CA SER A 23 -13.37 63.33 -44.23
C SER A 23 -13.01 62.62 -42.91
N ILE A 24 -13.42 63.18 -41.77
CA ILE A 24 -13.13 62.61 -40.44
C ILE A 24 -14.04 61.41 -40.13
N LEU A 25 -15.31 61.44 -40.54
CA LEU A 25 -16.28 60.38 -40.19
C LEU A 25 -15.92 59.00 -40.79
N PRO A 26 -15.51 58.90 -42.08
CA PRO A 26 -15.05 57.65 -42.66
C PRO A 26 -13.75 57.12 -42.03
N VAL A 27 -12.79 58.01 -41.75
CA VAL A 27 -11.50 57.64 -41.12
C VAL A 27 -11.69 57.23 -39.65
N PHE A 28 -12.58 57.92 -38.93
CA PHE A 28 -12.96 57.57 -37.57
C PHE A 28 -13.66 56.21 -37.51
N GLY A 29 -14.61 55.95 -38.42
CA GLY A 29 -15.25 54.64 -38.52
C GLY A 29 -14.24 53.51 -38.76
N LEU A 30 -13.26 53.73 -39.64
CA LEU A 30 -12.20 52.77 -39.92
C LEU A 30 -11.26 52.55 -38.71
N MET A 31 -10.92 53.61 -37.98
CA MET A 31 -10.12 53.54 -36.75
C MET A 31 -10.85 52.78 -35.63
N VAL A 32 -12.16 53.00 -35.47
CA VAL A 32 -12.97 52.29 -34.46
C VAL A 32 -13.01 50.79 -34.76
N VAL A 33 -13.21 50.41 -36.02
CA VAL A 33 -13.16 49.00 -36.44
C VAL A 33 -11.80 48.38 -36.13
N LEU A 34 -10.69 49.09 -36.44
CA LEU A 34 -9.34 48.63 -36.12
C LEU A 34 -9.10 48.42 -34.62
N ILE A 35 -9.56 49.34 -33.77
CA ILE A 35 -9.42 49.23 -32.32
C ILE A 35 -10.24 48.04 -31.78
N VAL A 36 -11.46 47.84 -32.29
CA VAL A 36 -12.31 46.71 -31.90
C VAL A 36 -11.68 45.38 -32.31
N VAL A 37 -11.10 45.29 -33.50
CA VAL A 37 -10.38 44.08 -33.96
C VAL A 37 -9.17 43.79 -33.07
N ILE A 38 -8.35 44.80 -32.75
CA ILE A 38 -7.16 44.61 -31.89
C ILE A 38 -7.55 44.20 -30.47
N ALA A 39 -8.56 44.85 -29.89
CA ALA A 39 -9.09 44.46 -28.59
C ALA A 39 -9.71 43.05 -28.63
N GLY A 40 -10.42 42.74 -29.69
CA GLY A 40 -11.06 41.46 -29.94
C GLY A 40 -10.08 40.30 -30.09
N ILE A 41 -8.98 40.48 -30.84
CA ILE A 41 -7.86 39.52 -30.92
C ILE A 41 -7.36 39.20 -29.51
N THR A 42 -7.20 40.21 -28.66
CA THR A 42 -6.71 40.01 -27.29
C THR A 42 -7.69 39.18 -26.46
N ILE A 43 -9.00 39.39 -26.64
CA ILE A 43 -10.05 38.61 -25.97
C ILE A 43 -10.05 37.16 -26.46
N ASP A 44 -10.03 36.94 -27.78
CA ASP A 44 -10.03 35.59 -28.38
C ASP A 44 -8.78 34.81 -27.94
N VAL A 45 -7.59 35.41 -28.03
CA VAL A 45 -6.35 34.79 -27.56
C VAL A 45 -6.40 34.51 -26.06
N SER A 46 -6.90 35.44 -25.25
CA SER A 46 -7.04 35.23 -23.80
C SER A 46 -7.99 34.07 -23.49
N ARG A 47 -9.13 33.96 -24.19
CA ARG A 47 -10.05 32.83 -24.06
C ARG A 47 -9.39 31.50 -24.42
N THR A 48 -8.67 31.44 -25.55
CA THR A 48 -7.95 30.23 -25.96
C THR A 48 -6.85 29.84 -24.99
N VAL A 49 -6.09 30.81 -24.46
CA VAL A 49 -5.05 30.55 -23.45
C VAL A 49 -5.66 29.98 -22.17
N ASN A 50 -6.75 30.58 -21.67
CA ASN A 50 -7.48 30.07 -20.51
C ASN A 50 -8.06 28.66 -20.77
N ALA A 51 -8.57 28.41 -21.98
CA ALA A 51 -9.06 27.08 -22.37
C ALA A 51 -7.93 26.04 -22.39
N ARG A 52 -6.76 26.39 -22.94
CA ARG A 52 -5.57 25.54 -22.94
C ARG A 52 -5.06 25.26 -21.54
N GLU A 53 -5.08 26.24 -20.64
CA GLU A 53 -4.69 26.07 -19.24
C GLU A 53 -5.62 25.09 -18.52
N LYS A 54 -6.94 25.25 -18.67
CA LYS A 54 -7.92 24.28 -18.14
C LYS A 54 -7.72 22.87 -18.69
N LEU A 55 -7.49 22.74 -20.00
CA LEU A 55 -7.20 21.45 -20.62
C LEU A 55 -5.91 20.83 -20.06
N SER A 56 -4.87 21.64 -19.82
CA SER A 56 -3.61 21.16 -19.23
C SER A 56 -3.84 20.63 -17.82
N PHE A 57 -4.54 21.40 -16.98
CA PHE A 57 -4.89 20.97 -15.62
C PHE A 57 -5.69 19.66 -15.61
N ALA A 58 -6.67 19.53 -16.50
CA ALA A 58 -7.48 18.32 -16.62
C ALA A 58 -6.66 17.11 -17.12
N ILE A 59 -5.76 17.30 -18.08
CA ILE A 59 -4.84 16.25 -18.55
C ILE A 59 -3.93 15.80 -17.42
N ASP A 60 -3.33 16.73 -16.67
CA ASP A 60 -2.41 16.41 -15.58
C ASP A 60 -3.14 15.63 -14.47
N ALA A 61 -4.34 16.07 -14.08
CA ALA A 61 -5.17 15.37 -13.10
C ALA A 61 -5.59 13.97 -13.59
N ALA A 62 -5.97 13.83 -14.86
CA ALA A 62 -6.35 12.56 -15.46
C ALA A 62 -5.17 11.58 -15.56
N ALA A 63 -4.02 12.06 -16.04
CA ALA A 63 -2.81 11.25 -16.16
C ALA A 63 -2.32 10.79 -14.78
N LEU A 64 -2.39 11.65 -13.75
CA LEU A 64 -2.03 11.28 -12.38
C LEU A 64 -3.00 10.27 -11.77
N SER A 65 -4.30 10.42 -11.99
CA SER A 65 -5.31 9.47 -11.51
C SER A 65 -5.08 8.08 -12.11
N VAL A 66 -4.90 8.00 -13.43
CA VAL A 66 -4.65 6.73 -14.10
C VAL A 66 -3.29 6.14 -13.75
N ALA A 67 -2.27 6.97 -13.55
CA ALA A 67 -0.98 6.49 -13.06
C ALA A 67 -1.10 5.87 -11.65
N ALA A 68 -1.98 6.39 -10.78
CA ALA A 68 -2.27 5.78 -9.50
C ALA A 68 -2.93 4.40 -9.65
N ASP A 69 -3.95 4.29 -10.51
CA ASP A 69 -4.64 3.01 -10.78
C ASP A 69 -3.68 1.97 -11.39
N LEU A 70 -2.94 2.34 -12.45
CA LEU A 70 -1.92 1.49 -13.10
C LEU A 70 -0.80 1.05 -12.16
N SER A 71 -0.58 1.77 -11.07
CA SER A 71 0.43 1.39 -10.09
C SER A 71 -0.04 0.28 -9.15
N THR A 72 -1.34 0.10 -8.97
CA THR A 72 -1.93 -0.94 -8.09
C THR A 72 -2.57 -2.07 -8.87
N SER A 73 -2.92 -1.86 -10.14
CA SER A 73 -3.56 -2.87 -10.97
C SER A 73 -3.08 -2.88 -12.42
N VAL A 74 -3.29 -4.01 -13.09
CA VAL A 74 -3.17 -4.15 -14.53
C VAL A 74 -4.49 -3.69 -15.16
N MET A 75 -4.43 -2.79 -16.14
CA MET A 75 -5.62 -2.23 -16.81
C MET A 75 -5.57 -2.49 -18.32
N SER A 76 -6.72 -2.76 -18.92
CA SER A 76 -6.90 -2.79 -20.37
C SER A 76 -6.96 -1.38 -20.96
N ASP A 77 -6.70 -1.27 -22.26
CA ASP A 77 -6.80 0.01 -22.99
C ASP A 77 -8.20 0.64 -22.86
N GLU A 78 -9.26 -0.17 -22.81
CA GLU A 78 -10.63 0.29 -22.60
C GLU A 78 -10.84 0.88 -21.21
N GLN A 79 -10.29 0.22 -20.17
CA GLN A 79 -10.37 0.70 -18.79
C GLN A 79 -9.61 2.02 -18.62
N ILE A 80 -8.40 2.12 -19.19
CA ILE A 80 -7.60 3.36 -19.18
C ILE A 80 -8.36 4.50 -19.86
N LYS A 81 -8.93 4.22 -21.04
CA LYS A 81 -9.70 5.23 -21.79
C LYS A 81 -10.92 5.72 -21.01
N ALA A 82 -11.64 4.81 -20.34
CA ALA A 82 -12.78 5.15 -19.51
C ALA A 82 -12.37 6.02 -18.31
N ALA A 83 -11.33 5.63 -17.58
CA ALA A 83 -10.81 6.37 -16.43
C ALA A 83 -10.34 7.79 -16.82
N LEU A 84 -9.61 7.94 -17.93
CA LEU A 84 -9.22 9.26 -18.43
C LEU A 84 -10.44 10.11 -18.82
N ALA A 85 -11.43 9.52 -19.50
CA ALA A 85 -12.63 10.24 -19.91
C ALA A 85 -13.47 10.71 -18.72
N ASP A 86 -13.58 9.89 -17.67
CA ASP A 86 -14.32 10.25 -16.46
C ASP A 86 -13.59 11.35 -15.66
N SER A 87 -12.26 11.29 -15.59
CA SER A 87 -11.47 12.38 -15.00
C SER A 87 -11.60 13.68 -15.79
N PHE A 88 -11.66 13.63 -17.13
CA PHE A 88 -11.94 14.82 -17.95
C PHE A 88 -13.31 15.41 -17.65
N LYS A 89 -14.38 14.60 -17.58
CA LYS A 89 -15.72 15.08 -17.23
C LYS A 89 -15.75 15.74 -15.85
N ALA A 90 -15.01 15.21 -14.88
CA ALA A 90 -14.93 15.77 -13.53
C ALA A 90 -14.21 17.12 -13.48
N ASN A 91 -13.12 17.29 -14.25
CA ASN A 91 -12.28 18.49 -14.21
C ASN A 91 -12.69 19.60 -15.20
N LEU A 92 -13.46 19.25 -16.24
CA LEU A 92 -13.87 20.16 -17.32
C LEU A 92 -15.40 20.28 -17.41
N ALA A 93 -16.12 20.08 -16.30
CA ALA A 93 -17.55 20.34 -16.26
C ALA A 93 -17.85 21.76 -16.77
N ASP A 94 -18.87 21.89 -17.63
CA ASP A 94 -19.36 23.15 -18.21
C ASP A 94 -18.42 23.90 -19.17
N VAL A 95 -17.40 23.24 -19.75
CA VAL A 95 -16.61 23.85 -20.84
C VAL A 95 -17.11 23.43 -22.23
N GLU A 96 -17.17 24.40 -23.15
CA GLU A 96 -17.70 24.22 -24.50
C GLU A 96 -16.93 23.19 -25.36
N PHE A 97 -15.66 22.95 -25.02
CA PHE A 97 -14.76 22.07 -25.77
C PHE A 97 -14.60 20.66 -25.17
N LEU A 98 -15.39 20.30 -24.14
CA LEU A 98 -15.27 19.03 -23.42
C LEU A 98 -15.41 17.81 -24.34
N ASP A 99 -16.48 17.76 -25.14
CA ASP A 99 -16.80 16.61 -25.98
C ASP A 99 -15.71 16.37 -27.03
N GLU A 100 -15.17 17.45 -27.59
CA GLU A 100 -14.05 17.37 -28.54
C GLU A 100 -12.77 16.91 -27.85
N ALA A 101 -12.47 17.44 -26.65
CA ALA A 101 -11.30 17.03 -25.88
C ALA A 101 -11.32 15.54 -25.50
N ILE A 102 -12.49 14.99 -25.13
CA ILE A 102 -12.67 13.55 -24.86
C ILE A 102 -12.55 12.73 -26.15
N LYS A 103 -13.14 13.20 -27.26
CA LYS A 103 -13.07 12.50 -28.55
C LYS A 103 -11.64 12.38 -29.07
N ASN A 104 -10.83 13.42 -28.87
CA ASN A 104 -9.44 13.52 -29.31
C ASN A 104 -8.43 13.03 -28.27
N LEU A 105 -8.91 12.41 -27.18
CA LEU A 105 -8.07 11.83 -26.15
C LEU A 105 -7.31 10.63 -26.70
N SER A 106 -5.99 10.66 -26.50
CA SER A 106 -5.08 9.57 -26.87
C SER A 106 -4.09 9.34 -25.73
N PHE A 107 -3.65 8.11 -25.59
CA PHE A 107 -2.63 7.75 -24.61
C PHE A 107 -1.66 6.73 -25.20
N VAL A 108 -0.46 6.68 -24.62
CA VAL A 108 0.56 5.67 -24.90
C VAL A 108 1.09 5.20 -23.55
N VAL A 109 0.97 3.90 -23.29
CA VAL A 109 1.53 3.25 -22.10
C VAL A 109 2.85 2.60 -22.49
N ASP A 110 3.90 2.94 -21.77
CA ASP A 110 5.21 2.28 -21.81
C ASP A 110 5.35 1.49 -20.51
N ALA A 111 5.03 0.19 -20.57
CA ALA A 111 5.07 -0.69 -19.41
C ALA A 111 6.49 -1.03 -18.96
N GLU A 112 7.47 -0.97 -19.87
CA GLU A 112 8.88 -1.24 -19.55
C GLU A 112 9.46 -0.11 -18.68
N ASN A 113 9.17 1.13 -19.03
CA ASN A 113 9.62 2.31 -18.28
C ASN A 113 8.61 2.81 -17.25
N GLY A 114 7.44 2.17 -17.13
CA GLY A 114 6.38 2.56 -16.21
C GLY A 114 5.88 3.99 -16.48
N THR A 115 5.64 4.38 -17.74
CA THR A 115 5.14 5.73 -18.05
C THR A 115 3.87 5.70 -18.88
N ILE A 116 2.98 6.66 -18.62
CA ILE A 116 1.81 6.92 -19.46
C ILE A 116 1.89 8.35 -19.98
N LYS A 117 1.79 8.49 -21.29
CA LYS A 117 1.69 9.79 -21.96
C LYS A 117 0.26 9.98 -22.46
N VAL A 118 -0.41 11.00 -21.95
CA VAL A 118 -1.79 11.37 -22.33
C VAL A 118 -1.74 12.65 -23.15
N SER A 119 -2.49 12.70 -24.26
CA SER A 119 -2.57 13.86 -25.14
C SER A 119 -4.03 14.11 -25.55
N SER A 120 -4.41 15.37 -25.63
CA SER A 120 -5.72 15.81 -26.13
C SER A 120 -5.60 17.17 -26.80
N PHE A 121 -6.50 17.43 -27.74
CA PHE A 121 -6.64 18.71 -28.40
C PHE A 121 -8.11 19.04 -28.62
N ALA A 122 -8.42 20.33 -28.62
CA ALA A 122 -9.77 20.84 -28.89
C ALA A 122 -9.70 22.20 -29.58
N THR A 123 -10.86 22.67 -30.02
CA THR A 123 -11.00 23.93 -30.75
C THR A 123 -11.90 24.91 -30.00
N LEU A 124 -11.66 26.20 -30.19
CA LEU A 124 -12.48 27.28 -29.65
C LEU A 124 -12.88 28.24 -30.76
N ASP A 125 -14.16 28.59 -30.83
CA ASP A 125 -14.67 29.58 -31.78
C ASP A 125 -14.19 30.99 -31.41
N ASN A 126 -13.68 31.72 -32.42
CA ASN A 126 -13.24 33.10 -32.29
C ASN A 126 -14.42 34.05 -32.53
N TYR A 127 -14.58 35.09 -31.70
CA TYR A 127 -15.68 36.04 -31.87
C TYR A 127 -15.30 37.29 -32.66
N PHE A 128 -14.03 37.71 -32.62
CA PHE A 128 -13.59 38.99 -33.17
C PHE A 128 -12.56 38.84 -34.29
N ILE A 129 -11.73 37.79 -34.24
CA ILE A 129 -10.79 37.46 -35.32
C ILE A 129 -11.55 37.01 -36.58
N ASP A 130 -12.66 36.30 -36.39
CA ASP A 130 -13.58 35.93 -37.45
C ASP A 130 -14.55 37.08 -37.80
N MET A 131 -14.03 38.19 -38.29
CA MET A 131 -14.83 39.28 -38.85
C MET A 131 -15.20 39.05 -40.33
N GLY A 132 -15.26 37.79 -40.79
CA GLY A 132 -15.55 37.40 -42.17
C GLY A 132 -16.99 37.68 -42.65
N GLY A 133 -17.91 38.05 -41.76
CA GLY A 133 -19.32 38.29 -42.07
C GLY A 133 -19.69 39.67 -42.64
N TYR A 134 -18.78 40.67 -42.59
CA TYR A 134 -19.05 42.07 -43.00
C TYR A 134 -18.34 42.49 -44.30
N GLY A 135 -18.11 41.56 -45.23
CA GLY A 135 -17.62 41.88 -46.58
C GLY A 135 -16.12 42.17 -46.68
N MET A 136 -15.35 41.92 -45.63
CA MET A 136 -13.89 41.81 -45.69
C MET A 136 -13.51 40.34 -45.59
N GLN A 137 -12.64 39.87 -46.49
CA GLN A 137 -12.09 38.51 -46.46
C GLN A 137 -11.53 38.25 -45.05
N ALA A 138 -11.96 37.16 -44.41
CA ALA A 138 -11.71 36.84 -43.00
C ALA A 138 -10.30 37.25 -42.54
N LEU A 139 -10.22 38.05 -41.48
CA LEU A 139 -8.96 38.56 -40.91
C LEU A 139 -8.22 37.53 -40.03
N GLY A 140 -8.60 36.25 -40.12
CA GLY A 140 -7.96 35.15 -39.40
C GLY A 140 -8.80 33.87 -39.42
N PRO A 141 -8.38 32.84 -38.67
CA PRO A 141 -9.11 31.57 -38.60
C PRO A 141 -10.40 31.70 -37.78
N GLU A 142 -11.44 30.96 -38.19
CA GLU A 142 -12.74 30.87 -37.49
C GLU A 142 -12.61 30.28 -36.08
N THR A 143 -11.63 29.39 -35.91
CA THR A 143 -11.35 28.72 -34.63
C THR A 143 -9.86 28.74 -34.30
N PHE A 144 -9.55 28.64 -33.01
CA PHE A 144 -8.19 28.32 -32.56
C PHE A 144 -8.12 26.89 -32.05
N ASN A 145 -7.14 26.14 -32.57
CA ASN A 145 -6.79 24.82 -32.08
C ASN A 145 -5.79 24.94 -30.94
N PHE A 146 -6.06 24.24 -29.85
CA PHE A 146 -5.12 24.12 -28.73
C PHE A 146 -5.05 22.66 -28.29
N GLY A 147 -3.86 22.25 -27.88
CA GLY A 147 -3.61 20.90 -27.40
C GLY A 147 -2.50 20.89 -26.38
N THR A 148 -2.49 19.86 -25.57
CA THR A 148 -1.45 19.62 -24.56
C THR A 148 -1.26 18.13 -24.35
N SER A 149 -0.12 17.79 -23.78
CA SER A 149 0.22 16.42 -23.43
C SER A 149 0.91 16.41 -22.08
N SER A 150 0.59 15.42 -21.26
CA SER A 150 1.26 15.15 -19.99
C SER A 150 1.81 13.75 -19.98
N GLN A 151 2.93 13.56 -19.30
CA GLN A 151 3.55 12.27 -19.10
C GLN A 151 3.78 12.09 -17.61
N VAL A 152 3.28 10.97 -17.10
CA VAL A 152 3.36 10.61 -15.68
C VAL A 152 3.96 9.21 -15.57
N THR A 153 4.71 8.97 -14.51
CA THR A 153 5.31 7.67 -14.19
C THR A 153 4.40 6.93 -13.21
N TYR A 154 4.29 5.61 -13.36
CA TYR A 154 3.53 4.68 -12.53
C TYR A 154 4.39 3.45 -12.22
N SER A 155 4.00 2.66 -11.21
CA SER A 155 4.75 1.43 -10.87
C SER A 155 4.61 0.33 -11.90
N ARG A 156 5.75 -0.16 -12.36
CA ARG A 156 5.83 -1.44 -13.07
C ARG A 156 6.04 -2.66 -12.16
N PHE A 157 6.36 -2.44 -10.88
CA PHE A 157 6.67 -3.51 -9.93
C PHE A 157 5.42 -4.06 -9.25
N ASP A 158 5.43 -5.36 -9.00
CA ASP A 158 4.50 -6.05 -8.11
C ASP A 158 5.00 -5.94 -6.65
N VAL A 159 4.09 -6.09 -5.70
CA VAL A 159 4.38 -5.96 -4.28
C VAL A 159 3.90 -7.18 -3.51
N GLU A 160 4.81 -7.79 -2.73
CA GLU A 160 4.46 -8.77 -1.70
C GLU A 160 4.74 -8.17 -0.33
N LEU A 161 3.67 -8.04 0.47
CA LEU A 161 3.73 -7.40 1.79
C LEU A 161 3.34 -8.38 2.90
N ALA A 162 4.22 -8.58 3.87
CA ALA A 162 3.88 -9.24 5.13
C ALA A 162 3.39 -8.23 6.17
N LEU A 163 2.12 -8.29 6.55
CA LEU A 163 1.53 -7.51 7.64
C LEU A 163 1.55 -8.32 8.93
N VAL A 164 2.58 -8.09 9.76
CA VAL A 164 2.81 -8.76 11.05
C VAL A 164 2.28 -7.89 12.18
N VAL A 165 1.19 -8.33 12.81
CA VAL A 165 0.45 -7.55 13.80
C VAL A 165 0.41 -8.24 15.16
N ASP A 166 0.70 -7.46 16.20
CA ASP A 166 0.63 -7.90 17.59
C ASP A 166 -0.82 -8.01 18.04
N VAL A 167 -1.26 -9.22 18.37
CA VAL A 167 -2.58 -9.48 18.96
C VAL A 167 -2.45 -10.06 20.36
N THR A 168 -1.46 -9.60 21.12
CA THR A 168 -1.22 -10.06 22.49
C THR A 168 -2.17 -9.40 23.48
N GLY A 169 -2.28 -9.95 24.68
CA GLY A 169 -3.21 -9.43 25.69
C GLY A 169 -2.96 -7.98 26.13
N SER A 170 -1.79 -7.39 25.84
CA SER A 170 -1.55 -5.95 26.07
C SER A 170 -2.37 -5.07 25.12
N MET A 171 -2.64 -5.56 23.91
CA MET A 171 -3.43 -4.88 22.86
C MET A 171 -4.93 -4.89 23.10
N ARG A 172 -5.42 -5.48 24.20
CA ARG A 172 -6.85 -5.68 24.48
C ARG A 172 -7.71 -4.42 24.33
N ASN A 173 -7.19 -3.27 24.76
CA ASN A 173 -7.93 -2.00 24.69
C ASN A 173 -7.73 -1.26 23.36
N ASP A 174 -6.83 -1.74 22.50
CA ASP A 174 -6.38 -1.08 21.29
C ASP A 174 -6.65 -1.91 20.03
N MET A 175 -7.32 -3.05 20.19
CA MET A 175 -7.61 -3.98 19.10
C MET A 175 -8.46 -3.32 18.01
N ASP A 176 -9.46 -2.52 18.36
CA ASP A 176 -10.27 -1.78 17.39
C ASP A 176 -9.42 -0.80 16.58
N THR A 177 -8.45 -0.13 17.23
CA THR A 177 -7.50 0.74 16.55
C THR A 177 -6.64 -0.04 15.56
N LEU A 178 -6.10 -1.19 15.97
CA LEU A 178 -5.28 -2.03 15.10
C LEU A 178 -6.09 -2.52 13.89
N ARG A 179 -7.34 -2.92 14.11
CA ARG A 179 -8.28 -3.31 13.04
C ARG A 179 -8.48 -2.17 12.06
N ASP A 180 -8.77 -0.96 12.53
CA ASP A 180 -9.01 0.21 11.68
C ASP A 180 -7.75 0.63 10.89
N ALA A 181 -6.59 0.65 11.54
CA ALA A 181 -5.31 0.96 10.89
C ALA A 181 -4.96 -0.07 9.80
N SER A 182 -5.15 -1.36 10.09
CA SER A 182 -4.91 -2.45 9.14
C SER A 182 -5.88 -2.41 7.96
N LYS A 183 -7.18 -2.16 8.20
CA LYS A 183 -8.18 -1.97 7.13
C LYS A 183 -7.82 -0.78 6.25
N GLY A 184 -7.42 0.34 6.84
CA GLY A 184 -6.97 1.53 6.12
C GLY A 184 -5.79 1.23 5.19
N LEU A 185 -4.83 0.44 5.65
CA LEU A 185 -3.70 0.00 4.84
C LEU A 185 -4.13 -0.87 3.65
N VAL A 186 -4.97 -1.89 3.88
CA VAL A 186 -5.50 -2.76 2.82
C VAL A 186 -6.27 -1.93 1.80
N ASN A 187 -7.13 -1.02 2.25
CA ASN A 187 -7.92 -0.16 1.37
C ASN A 187 -7.09 0.79 0.50
N ILE A 188 -5.89 1.18 0.94
CA ILE A 188 -4.99 2.04 0.15
C ILE A 188 -4.21 1.20 -0.86
N LEU A 189 -3.74 0.02 -0.48
CA LEU A 189 -2.88 -0.81 -1.31
C LEU A 189 -3.65 -1.68 -2.31
N ILE A 190 -4.86 -2.12 -1.94
CA ILE A 190 -5.79 -2.89 -2.76
C ILE A 190 -7.14 -2.15 -2.71
N PRO A 191 -7.35 -1.13 -3.57
CA PRO A 191 -8.60 -0.39 -3.63
C PRO A 191 -9.79 -1.28 -3.99
N GLU A 192 -11.00 -0.91 -3.57
CA GLU A 192 -12.25 -1.66 -3.86
C GLU A 192 -12.53 -1.84 -5.36
N THR A 193 -12.00 -0.95 -6.21
CA THR A 193 -12.13 -1.01 -7.66
C THR A 193 -11.16 -1.99 -8.34
N THR A 194 -10.25 -2.62 -7.58
CA THR A 194 -9.26 -3.55 -8.11
C THR A 194 -9.76 -4.98 -7.96
N GLU A 195 -9.95 -5.65 -9.10
CA GLU A 195 -10.24 -7.09 -9.12
C GLU A 195 -9.00 -7.89 -8.69
N GLU A 196 -9.20 -9.00 -7.99
CA GLU A 196 -8.09 -9.83 -7.46
C GLU A 196 -7.08 -10.24 -8.55
N ALA A 197 -7.59 -10.61 -9.73
CA ALA A 197 -6.77 -11.06 -10.86
C ALA A 197 -5.90 -9.94 -11.47
N ASP A 198 -6.28 -8.68 -11.26
CA ASP A 198 -5.60 -7.52 -11.82
C ASP A 198 -4.69 -6.84 -10.78
N SER A 199 -4.75 -7.23 -9.50
CA SER A 199 -3.96 -6.60 -8.44
C SER A 199 -2.47 -6.89 -8.57
N LYS A 200 -1.66 -5.84 -8.49
CA LYS A 200 -0.19 -5.93 -8.38
C LYS A 200 0.29 -6.10 -6.94
N VAL A 201 -0.61 -5.96 -5.96
CA VAL A 201 -0.27 -6.05 -4.54
C VAL A 201 -0.90 -7.29 -3.93
N ARG A 202 -0.07 -8.10 -3.29
CA ARG A 202 -0.49 -9.23 -2.46
C ARG A 202 -0.03 -9.01 -1.03
N ILE A 203 -0.93 -9.22 -0.08
CA ILE A 203 -0.69 -9.04 1.34
C ILE A 203 -0.88 -10.37 2.06
N SER A 204 0.06 -10.73 2.93
CA SER A 204 -0.13 -11.77 3.94
C SER A 204 -0.42 -11.12 5.28
N LEU A 205 -1.38 -11.66 6.03
CA LEU A 205 -1.72 -11.20 7.38
C LEU A 205 -1.18 -12.21 8.39
N VAL A 206 -0.33 -11.75 9.30
CA VAL A 206 0.34 -12.60 10.30
C VAL A 206 0.07 -12.05 11.70
N PRO A 207 -1.09 -12.36 12.29
CA PRO A 207 -1.36 -12.04 13.68
C PRO A 207 -0.52 -12.94 14.58
N TYR A 208 0.17 -12.37 15.56
CA TYR A 208 0.96 -13.14 16.50
C TYR A 208 0.59 -12.84 17.95
N SER A 209 0.69 -13.87 18.78
CA SER A 209 0.77 -13.70 20.23
C SER A 209 1.85 -14.59 20.83
N GLN A 210 1.48 -15.64 21.57
CA GLN A 210 2.44 -16.65 22.01
C GLN A 210 2.89 -17.54 20.85
N GLY A 211 2.12 -17.56 19.77
CA GLY A 211 2.46 -18.19 18.51
C GLY A 211 1.67 -17.54 17.38
N VAL A 212 1.78 -18.11 16.18
CA VAL A 212 0.96 -17.72 15.02
C VAL A 212 -0.01 -18.84 14.72
N ASN A 213 -1.28 -18.51 14.48
CA ASN A 213 -2.29 -19.49 14.10
C ASN A 213 -2.21 -19.77 12.60
N LEU A 214 -1.62 -20.90 12.21
CA LEU A 214 -1.49 -21.32 10.82
C LEU A 214 -2.67 -22.14 10.30
N GLY A 215 -3.67 -22.39 11.13
CA GLY A 215 -4.79 -23.28 10.82
C GLY A 215 -4.30 -24.63 10.29
N THR A 216 -4.77 -24.98 9.10
CA THR A 216 -4.47 -26.25 8.43
C THR A 216 -3.01 -26.40 7.99
N TYR A 217 -2.25 -25.30 7.86
CA TYR A 217 -0.84 -25.35 7.47
C TYR A 217 0.09 -25.76 8.62
N ALA A 218 -0.39 -25.62 9.88
CA ALA A 218 0.41 -25.84 11.07
C ALA A 218 0.96 -27.28 11.14
N ALA A 219 0.14 -28.28 10.79
CA ALA A 219 0.56 -29.68 10.84
C ALA A 219 1.73 -29.97 9.90
N LYS A 220 1.78 -29.33 8.74
CA LYS A 220 2.83 -29.56 7.74
C LYS A 220 4.21 -29.17 8.26
N VAL A 221 4.32 -27.97 8.84
CA VAL A 221 5.58 -27.37 9.31
C VAL A 221 6.03 -27.88 10.68
N LYS A 222 5.13 -28.55 11.42
CA LYS A 222 5.39 -29.22 12.70
C LYS A 222 5.71 -30.72 12.56
N GLY A 223 6.01 -31.20 11.35
CA GLY A 223 6.35 -32.60 11.11
C GLY A 223 5.15 -33.56 11.19
N GLY A 224 3.96 -33.10 10.81
CA GLY A 224 2.72 -33.90 10.85
C GLY A 224 2.77 -35.17 10.00
N VAL A 225 3.54 -35.18 8.91
CA VAL A 225 3.80 -36.38 8.09
C VAL A 225 4.47 -37.49 8.91
N TYR A 226 5.25 -37.12 9.94
CA TYR A 226 5.94 -38.04 10.85
C TYR A 226 5.17 -38.27 12.17
N GLY A 227 3.94 -37.76 12.28
CA GLY A 227 3.12 -37.88 13.49
C GLY A 227 3.53 -36.95 14.64
N TYR A 228 4.33 -35.91 14.37
CA TYR A 228 4.80 -34.98 15.41
C TYR A 228 3.88 -33.80 15.67
N ALA A 229 3.05 -33.44 14.70
CA ALA A 229 2.10 -32.36 14.84
C ALA A 229 1.10 -32.69 15.97
N ASP A 230 0.97 -31.77 16.92
CA ASP A 230 -0.10 -31.78 17.89
C ASP A 230 -1.41 -31.30 17.23
N SER A 231 -2.53 -31.41 17.95
CA SER A 231 -3.83 -30.89 17.49
C SER A 231 -3.89 -29.35 17.48
N SER A 232 -2.84 -28.67 17.95
CA SER A 232 -2.75 -27.22 17.94
C SER A 232 -2.62 -26.70 16.51
N VAL A 233 -3.25 -25.57 16.24
CA VAL A 233 -3.03 -24.80 15.00
C VAL A 233 -1.92 -23.75 15.16
N CYS A 234 -1.38 -23.62 16.37
CA CYS A 234 -0.32 -22.69 16.67
C CYS A 234 1.03 -23.27 16.25
N VAL A 235 1.85 -22.40 15.67
CA VAL A 235 3.26 -22.62 15.38
C VAL A 235 4.06 -21.55 16.09
N THR A 236 5.29 -21.90 16.46
CA THR A 236 6.19 -21.03 17.21
C THR A 236 7.49 -20.83 16.45
N GLU A 237 8.62 -20.76 17.13
CA GLU A 237 9.95 -20.73 16.53
C GLU A 237 10.50 -22.14 16.29
N ARG A 238 11.64 -22.21 15.60
CA ARG A 238 12.50 -23.40 15.50
C ARG A 238 13.84 -23.10 16.17
N GLN A 239 14.68 -24.10 16.37
CA GLN A 239 16.01 -23.93 16.95
C GLN A 239 17.10 -24.49 16.03
N ASP A 240 18.34 -24.08 16.27
CA ASP A 240 19.48 -24.71 15.62
C ASP A 240 19.58 -26.18 16.02
N TYR A 241 20.07 -27.01 15.12
CA TYR A 241 20.18 -28.45 15.33
C TYR A 241 21.64 -28.89 15.22
N ASP A 242 22.07 -29.75 16.14
CA ASP A 242 23.41 -30.37 16.15
C ASP A 242 23.20 -31.89 16.07
N ASP A 243 23.66 -32.49 14.97
CA ASP A 243 23.56 -33.94 14.74
C ASP A 243 24.77 -34.73 15.28
N GLY A 244 25.73 -34.04 15.89
CA GLY A 244 27.00 -34.57 16.38
C GLY A 244 28.15 -34.51 15.37
N GLU A 245 27.85 -34.25 14.09
CA GLU A 245 28.84 -34.02 13.02
C GLU A 245 28.87 -32.54 12.61
N ASP A 246 27.68 -31.95 12.41
CA ASP A 246 27.46 -30.61 11.89
C ASP A 246 26.45 -29.83 12.74
N ILE A 247 26.60 -28.50 12.76
CA ILE A 247 25.63 -27.58 13.36
C ILE A 247 24.84 -26.88 12.25
N TYR A 248 23.54 -27.16 12.18
CA TYR A 248 22.59 -26.54 11.26
C TYR A 248 22.04 -25.26 11.88
N LYS A 249 22.54 -24.12 11.41
CA LYS A 249 22.11 -22.79 11.86
C LYS A 249 20.86 -22.34 11.11
N VAL A 250 19.69 -22.74 11.61
CA VAL A 250 18.40 -22.51 10.95
C VAL A 250 17.52 -21.51 11.70
N ARG A 251 17.83 -21.21 12.97
CA ARG A 251 16.97 -20.43 13.85
C ARG A 251 16.59 -19.06 13.28
N TYR A 252 17.53 -18.40 12.60
CA TYR A 252 17.36 -17.05 12.05
C TYR A 252 17.47 -17.00 10.53
N THR A 253 16.98 -18.05 9.87
CA THR A 253 16.97 -18.15 8.40
C THR A 253 15.57 -18.51 7.92
N ASP A 254 15.34 -18.38 6.63
CA ASP A 254 14.16 -18.91 5.93
C ASP A 254 14.45 -20.27 5.25
N MET A 255 15.49 -20.99 5.69
CA MET A 255 15.73 -22.36 5.23
C MET A 255 14.43 -23.17 5.40
N PRO A 256 14.01 -24.02 4.45
CA PRO A 256 12.73 -24.69 4.53
C PRO A 256 12.63 -25.60 5.78
N TYR A 257 11.41 -25.82 6.26
CA TYR A 257 11.16 -26.60 7.48
C TYR A 257 11.59 -28.08 7.39
N ASN A 258 11.83 -28.59 6.18
CA ASN A 258 12.22 -29.97 5.88
C ASN A 258 13.72 -30.09 5.47
N TYR A 259 14.56 -29.16 5.92
CA TYR A 259 15.99 -29.12 5.57
C TYR A 259 16.78 -30.37 6.00
N TYR A 260 16.36 -31.05 7.06
CA TYR A 260 17.10 -32.18 7.63
C TYR A 260 16.57 -33.51 7.09
N VAL A 261 17.40 -34.20 6.30
CA VAL A 261 17.04 -35.46 5.61
C VAL A 261 17.98 -36.64 5.94
N LYS A 262 18.93 -36.46 6.88
CA LYS A 262 19.91 -37.51 7.24
C LYS A 262 19.27 -38.70 7.99
N THR A 263 18.10 -38.52 8.63
CA THR A 263 17.35 -39.60 9.30
C THR A 263 15.89 -39.63 8.87
N ASP A 264 15.26 -40.80 8.98
CA ASP A 264 13.83 -41.00 8.73
C ASP A 264 13.20 -41.80 9.89
N PRO A 265 12.34 -41.18 10.72
CA PRO A 265 11.91 -39.78 10.63
C PRO A 265 13.04 -38.79 11.04
N PRO A 266 12.98 -37.53 10.56
CA PRO A 266 13.84 -36.45 11.07
C PRO A 266 13.59 -36.21 12.57
N PRO A 267 14.58 -35.74 13.36
CA PRO A 267 14.40 -35.45 14.77
C PRO A 267 13.34 -34.35 14.98
N LYS A 268 12.51 -34.48 16.01
CA LYS A 268 11.37 -33.56 16.23
C LYS A 268 11.79 -32.09 16.43
N ASP A 269 12.98 -31.84 16.95
CA ASP A 269 13.54 -30.52 17.20
C ASP A 269 14.00 -29.76 15.95
N VAL A 270 14.03 -30.41 14.78
CA VAL A 270 14.33 -29.74 13.50
C VAL A 270 13.12 -28.98 12.93
N PHE A 271 11.90 -29.31 13.38
CA PHE A 271 10.66 -28.67 12.92
C PHE A 271 10.33 -27.40 13.71
N TYR A 272 9.35 -26.64 13.22
CA TYR A 272 8.76 -25.56 14.01
C TYR A 272 8.05 -26.12 15.24
N GLY A 273 8.06 -25.33 16.31
CA GLY A 273 7.50 -25.76 17.58
C GLY A 273 6.01 -26.13 17.54
N GLY A 274 5.63 -26.98 18.50
CA GLY A 274 4.27 -27.47 18.75
C GLY A 274 4.02 -27.63 20.25
N GLY A 275 4.52 -26.66 21.03
CA GLY A 275 4.48 -26.68 22.50
C GLY A 275 3.50 -25.66 23.10
N SER A 276 2.81 -24.90 22.26
CA SER A 276 1.79 -23.94 22.68
C SER A 276 0.51 -24.14 21.89
N ASN A 277 -0.60 -24.00 22.59
CA ASN A 277 -1.95 -23.91 22.03
C ASN A 277 -2.55 -22.51 22.27
N ARG A 278 -1.71 -21.51 22.58
CA ARG A 278 -2.11 -20.17 23.02
C ARG A 278 -1.85 -19.07 22.00
N CYS A 279 -1.95 -19.37 20.71
CA CYS A 279 -2.19 -18.37 19.68
C CYS A 279 -3.69 -18.01 19.65
N SER A 280 -4.06 -16.85 19.11
CA SER A 280 -5.48 -16.49 18.97
C SER A 280 -6.22 -17.49 18.05
N GLY A 281 -7.38 -17.97 18.50
CA GLY A 281 -8.19 -18.96 17.77
C GLY A 281 -8.89 -18.37 16.55
N THR A 282 -9.25 -17.08 16.60
CA THR A 282 -9.93 -16.35 15.52
C THR A 282 -8.93 -15.62 14.61
N SER A 283 -7.82 -15.13 15.15
CA SER A 283 -6.79 -14.41 14.38
C SER A 283 -5.88 -15.37 13.63
N LYS A 284 -6.43 -15.98 12.58
CA LYS A 284 -5.72 -16.90 11.71
C LYS A 284 -4.81 -16.14 10.73
N MET A 285 -3.63 -16.69 10.48
CA MET A 285 -2.75 -16.22 9.41
C MET A 285 -3.40 -16.41 8.04
N ILE A 286 -3.35 -15.36 7.23
CA ILE A 286 -3.72 -15.39 5.81
C ILE A 286 -2.41 -15.38 5.00
N PRO A 287 -2.13 -16.41 4.19
CA PRO A 287 -1.04 -16.39 3.22
C PRO A 287 -1.19 -15.23 2.22
N LEU A 288 -0.16 -14.97 1.39
CA LEU A 288 -0.24 -13.93 0.36
C LEU A 288 -1.53 -14.06 -0.48
N THR A 289 -2.29 -12.98 -0.54
CA THR A 289 -3.50 -12.89 -1.36
C THR A 289 -3.72 -11.46 -1.84
N ALA A 290 -4.38 -11.33 -2.99
CA ALA A 290 -4.94 -10.07 -3.48
C ALA A 290 -6.44 -9.96 -3.17
N ASP A 291 -7.05 -11.00 -2.61
CA ASP A 291 -8.45 -10.99 -2.18
C ASP A 291 -8.63 -10.04 -1.00
N ARG A 292 -9.17 -8.86 -1.33
CA ARG A 292 -9.42 -7.77 -0.40
C ARG A 292 -10.41 -8.16 0.69
N ASP A 293 -11.48 -8.85 0.35
CA ASP A 293 -12.55 -9.17 1.31
C ASP A 293 -12.04 -10.22 2.31
N THR A 294 -11.30 -11.23 1.84
CA THR A 294 -10.61 -12.19 2.73
C THR A 294 -9.69 -11.49 3.74
N LEU A 295 -8.93 -10.46 3.32
CA LEU A 295 -8.08 -9.69 4.22
C LEU A 295 -8.88 -8.86 5.22
N LEU A 296 -9.93 -8.15 4.76
CA LEU A 296 -10.75 -7.30 5.62
C LEU A 296 -11.55 -8.11 6.65
N ASP A 297 -12.07 -9.28 6.26
CA ASP A 297 -12.76 -10.20 7.15
C ASP A 297 -11.79 -10.76 8.21
N ALA A 298 -10.60 -11.21 7.79
CA ALA A 298 -9.58 -11.68 8.72
C ALA A 298 -9.08 -10.58 9.68
N ILE A 299 -9.01 -9.33 9.21
CA ILE A 299 -8.70 -8.18 10.06
C ILE A 299 -9.84 -7.92 11.05
N ALA A 300 -11.11 -8.01 10.63
CA ALA A 300 -12.24 -7.83 11.53
C ALA A 300 -12.26 -8.88 12.68
N ASP A 301 -11.76 -10.09 12.42
CA ASP A 301 -11.69 -11.22 13.36
C ASP A 301 -10.45 -11.21 14.27
N LEU A 302 -9.56 -10.21 14.16
CA LEU A 302 -8.40 -10.07 15.05
C LEU A 302 -8.84 -9.93 16.51
N ASP A 303 -8.27 -10.71 17.42
CA ASP A 303 -8.66 -10.75 18.83
C ASP A 303 -7.43 -10.96 19.70
N ASP A 304 -7.39 -10.30 20.85
CA ASP A 304 -6.23 -10.34 21.74
C ASP A 304 -6.11 -11.66 22.50
N ASN A 305 -4.88 -12.17 22.65
CA ASN A 305 -4.64 -13.38 23.43
C ASN A 305 -3.20 -13.46 23.97
N GLY A 306 -3.04 -13.95 25.20
CA GLY A 306 -1.77 -14.48 25.69
C GLY A 306 -0.61 -13.47 25.82
N GLY A 307 0.61 -14.00 25.90
CA GLY A 307 1.86 -13.24 25.96
C GLY A 307 2.51 -13.00 24.61
N THR A 308 3.65 -12.30 24.60
CA THR A 308 4.22 -11.67 23.41
C THR A 308 5.46 -12.42 22.93
N ALA A 309 5.34 -13.14 21.81
CA ALA A 309 6.43 -13.82 21.11
C ALA A 309 6.69 -13.17 19.74
N GLY A 310 7.09 -11.90 19.70
CA GLY A 310 7.28 -11.14 18.47
C GLY A 310 8.29 -11.75 17.50
N GLN A 311 9.30 -12.48 17.97
CA GLN A 311 10.20 -13.26 17.10
C GLN A 311 9.45 -14.32 16.28
N THR A 312 8.38 -14.89 16.84
CA THR A 312 7.52 -15.84 16.12
C THR A 312 6.72 -15.13 15.04
N GLY A 313 6.16 -13.96 15.35
CA GLY A 313 5.48 -13.13 14.36
C GLY A 313 6.40 -12.76 13.20
N VAL A 314 7.64 -12.34 13.48
CA VAL A 314 8.62 -11.97 12.45
C VAL A 314 9.01 -13.15 11.57
N VAL A 315 9.33 -14.33 12.13
CA VAL A 315 9.71 -15.48 11.29
C VAL A 315 8.56 -15.96 10.41
N TRP A 316 7.32 -15.93 10.89
CA TRP A 316 6.17 -16.31 10.07
C TRP A 316 5.77 -15.22 9.07
N GLY A 317 6.01 -13.95 9.39
CA GLY A 317 6.01 -12.85 8.43
C GLY A 317 6.97 -13.12 7.27
N TRP A 318 8.22 -13.46 7.59
CA TRP A 318 9.23 -13.78 6.58
C TRP A 318 8.85 -15.04 5.77
N ASN A 319 8.48 -16.14 6.43
CA ASN A 319 8.08 -17.38 5.78
C ASN A 319 6.87 -17.20 4.85
N SER A 320 5.99 -16.23 5.15
CA SER A 320 4.81 -15.94 4.30
C SER A 320 5.16 -15.34 2.95
N ILE A 321 6.32 -14.69 2.83
CA ILE A 321 6.81 -14.03 1.61
C ILE A 321 8.14 -14.62 1.12
N SER A 322 8.60 -15.72 1.71
CA SER A 322 9.81 -16.42 1.32
C SER A 322 9.51 -17.48 0.24
N PRO A 323 10.23 -17.47 -0.90
CA PRO A 323 10.12 -18.52 -1.91
C PRO A 323 10.50 -19.91 -1.37
N ASN A 324 11.33 -19.99 -0.32
CA ASN A 324 11.72 -21.25 0.34
C ASN A 324 10.56 -21.93 1.07
N TYR A 325 9.46 -21.22 1.32
CA TYR A 325 8.23 -21.75 1.92
C TYR A 325 7.08 -21.92 0.91
N SER A 326 7.37 -21.77 -0.39
CA SER A 326 6.36 -21.88 -1.46
C SER A 326 5.63 -23.22 -1.50
N ASP A 327 6.19 -24.29 -0.92
CA ASP A 327 5.53 -25.59 -0.84
C ASP A 327 4.45 -25.63 0.25
N VAL A 328 4.52 -24.78 1.28
CA VAL A 328 3.53 -24.71 2.37
C VAL A 328 2.22 -24.10 1.88
N TRP A 329 2.29 -23.16 0.95
CA TRP A 329 1.19 -22.32 0.52
C TRP A 329 0.46 -22.88 -0.72
N PRO A 330 -0.84 -22.57 -0.89
CA PRO A 330 -1.55 -22.86 -2.14
C PRO A 330 -0.93 -22.09 -3.31
N LEU A 331 -1.18 -22.54 -4.55
CA LEU A 331 -0.54 -22.00 -5.75
C LEU A 331 -0.65 -20.48 -5.88
N ALA A 332 -1.84 -19.91 -5.62
CA ALA A 332 -2.09 -18.46 -5.71
C ALA A 332 -1.34 -17.64 -4.65
N SER A 333 -0.93 -18.27 -3.54
CA SER A 333 -0.24 -17.63 -2.42
C SER A 333 1.26 -17.92 -2.41
N LYS A 334 1.82 -18.46 -3.50
CA LYS A 334 3.26 -18.70 -3.57
C LYS A 334 4.01 -17.37 -3.68
N PRO A 335 5.04 -17.16 -2.84
CA PRO A 335 5.91 -16.01 -2.95
C PRO A 335 6.81 -16.11 -4.18
N GLU A 336 7.08 -14.97 -4.78
CA GLU A 336 8.03 -14.82 -5.88
C GLU A 336 9.48 -15.02 -5.42
N PRO A 337 10.42 -15.41 -6.30
CA PRO A 337 11.84 -15.51 -5.99
C PRO A 337 12.44 -14.19 -5.47
N TYR A 338 13.52 -14.27 -4.67
CA TYR A 338 14.22 -13.09 -4.17
C TYR A 338 14.97 -12.31 -5.26
N ASP A 339 15.35 -12.99 -6.34
CA ASP A 339 16.04 -12.41 -7.50
C ASP A 339 15.08 -11.94 -8.60
N ASN A 340 13.78 -11.90 -8.34
CA ASN A 340 12.81 -11.29 -9.24
C ASN A 340 12.84 -9.76 -9.11
N ASP A 341 13.52 -9.09 -10.04
CA ASP A 341 13.68 -7.63 -10.07
C ASP A 341 12.35 -6.87 -10.29
N ASP A 342 11.29 -7.54 -10.75
CA ASP A 342 9.97 -6.95 -10.97
C ASP A 342 9.07 -7.03 -9.72
N VAL A 343 9.54 -7.62 -8.60
CA VAL A 343 8.77 -7.78 -7.36
C VAL A 343 9.48 -7.14 -6.17
N LEU A 344 8.80 -6.25 -5.48
CA LEU A 344 9.27 -5.64 -4.24
C LEU A 344 8.68 -6.35 -3.03
N LYS A 345 9.53 -6.75 -2.09
CA LYS A 345 9.13 -7.41 -0.84
C LYS A 345 9.21 -6.46 0.35
N PHE A 346 8.11 -6.34 1.09
CA PHE A 346 8.00 -5.51 2.28
C PHE A 346 7.50 -6.31 3.47
N ALA A 347 7.86 -5.87 4.67
CA ALA A 347 7.22 -6.33 5.90
C ALA A 347 6.86 -5.13 6.78
N ILE A 348 5.64 -5.13 7.30
CA ILE A 348 5.20 -4.19 8.34
C ILE A 348 5.11 -5.00 9.62
N ILE A 349 5.92 -4.65 10.61
CA ILE A 349 5.95 -5.30 11.90
C ILE A 349 5.51 -4.28 12.93
N MET A 350 4.45 -4.60 13.66
CA MET A 350 3.86 -3.73 14.67
C MET A 350 3.81 -4.42 16.04
N THR A 351 4.07 -3.66 17.10
CA THR A 351 3.87 -4.08 18.51
C THR A 351 3.59 -2.88 19.41
N ASP A 352 2.85 -3.10 20.51
CA ASP A 352 2.69 -2.14 21.61
C ASP A 352 3.69 -2.32 22.75
N GLY A 353 4.40 -3.44 22.76
CA GLY A 353 5.04 -3.95 23.95
C GLY A 353 6.31 -4.74 23.69
N ASP A 354 6.77 -5.38 24.75
CA ASP A 354 8.00 -6.14 24.77
C ASP A 354 7.75 -7.64 24.69
N ASN A 355 8.66 -8.35 24.02
CA ASN A 355 8.59 -9.81 23.99
C ASN A 355 8.86 -10.36 25.40
N ASN A 356 8.04 -11.32 25.80
CA ASN A 356 8.11 -11.98 27.10
C ASN A 356 7.91 -13.50 27.02
N ARG A 357 7.86 -14.05 25.80
CA ARG A 357 7.74 -15.48 25.51
C ARG A 357 8.75 -15.95 24.47
N PHE A 358 9.37 -17.09 24.73
CA PHE A 358 10.16 -17.84 23.75
C PHE A 358 10.00 -19.35 23.94
N TYR A 359 10.53 -20.13 23.01
CA TYR A 359 10.44 -21.58 23.02
C TYR A 359 11.80 -22.24 22.87
N GLU A 360 11.96 -23.36 23.55
CA GLU A 360 13.12 -24.23 23.42
C GLU A 360 12.66 -25.69 23.38
N PHE A 361 13.39 -26.54 22.67
CA PHE A 361 13.14 -27.96 22.71
C PHE A 361 13.90 -28.61 23.86
N VAL A 362 13.16 -29.26 24.74
CA VAL A 362 13.70 -29.97 25.90
C VAL A 362 13.74 -31.47 25.57
N LYS A 363 14.93 -32.06 25.55
CA LYS A 363 15.13 -33.50 25.34
C LYS A 363 14.87 -34.28 26.62
N GLU A 364 15.41 -33.79 27.74
CA GLU A 364 15.32 -34.43 29.05
C GLU A 364 14.94 -33.42 30.13
N ARG A 365 14.23 -33.88 31.16
CA ARG A 365 13.83 -33.08 32.33
C ARG A 365 14.01 -33.92 33.59
N GLU A 366 14.41 -33.29 34.68
CA GLU A 366 14.35 -33.90 36.01
C GLU A 366 12.90 -33.90 36.51
N GLU A 367 12.35 -35.07 36.77
CA GLU A 367 11.04 -35.24 37.39
C GLU A 367 11.20 -35.90 38.76
N CYS A 368 10.52 -35.35 39.76
CA CYS A 368 10.56 -35.84 41.13
C CYS A 368 9.18 -36.31 41.57
N ASP A 369 9.11 -37.51 42.12
CA ASP A 369 7.87 -38.08 42.64
C ASP A 369 8.13 -38.91 43.92
N TRP A 370 7.06 -39.18 44.66
CA TRP A 370 7.04 -40.11 45.76
C TRP A 370 7.01 -41.54 45.23
N VAL A 371 8.10 -42.27 45.39
CA VAL A 371 8.21 -43.68 44.98
C VAL A 371 8.20 -44.58 46.21
N TYR A 372 7.33 -45.60 46.21
CA TYR A 372 7.25 -46.56 47.31
C TYR A 372 8.20 -47.75 47.11
N SER A 373 9.06 -47.99 48.09
CA SER A 373 9.91 -49.18 48.18
C SER A 373 9.51 -50.07 49.37
N ARG A 374 9.39 -51.39 49.15
CA ARG A 374 9.11 -52.35 50.23
C ARG A 374 10.17 -52.35 51.35
N ARG A 375 11.39 -51.89 51.07
CA ARG A 375 12.52 -51.86 52.02
C ARG A 375 12.63 -50.54 52.78
N TYR A 376 12.25 -49.43 52.16
CA TYR A 376 12.52 -48.08 52.67
C TYR A 376 11.27 -47.20 52.84
N GLY A 377 10.08 -47.70 52.48
CA GLY A 377 8.85 -46.92 52.50
C GLY A 377 8.78 -45.93 51.34
N TRP A 378 8.00 -44.85 51.51
CA TRP A 378 7.89 -43.76 50.53
C TRP A 378 9.15 -42.91 50.53
N GLN A 379 9.74 -42.71 49.36
CA GLN A 379 10.94 -41.90 49.16
C GLN A 379 10.65 -40.83 48.11
N TRP A 380 11.12 -39.61 48.38
CA TRP A 380 11.16 -38.57 47.36
C TRP A 380 12.37 -38.84 46.46
N THR A 381 12.13 -39.17 45.21
CA THR A 381 13.18 -39.49 44.24
C THR A 381 13.02 -38.64 43.00
N CYS A 382 14.15 -38.15 42.49
CA CYS A 382 14.21 -37.42 41.22
C CYS A 382 14.96 -38.28 40.19
N GLU A 383 14.44 -38.34 38.98
CA GLU A 383 15.11 -39.00 37.85
C GLU A 383 15.04 -38.13 36.60
N MET A 384 16.06 -38.25 35.74
CA MET A 384 16.07 -37.63 34.43
C MET A 384 15.19 -38.46 33.50
N VAL A 385 14.11 -37.85 33.01
CA VAL A 385 13.20 -38.48 32.06
C VAL A 385 13.32 -37.82 30.69
N SER A 386 13.28 -38.64 29.64
CA SER A 386 13.25 -38.17 28.25
C SER A 386 11.87 -37.64 27.91
N VAL A 387 11.74 -36.35 27.60
CA VAL A 387 10.47 -35.67 27.32
C VAL A 387 10.28 -35.27 25.86
N ASN A 388 11.36 -34.95 25.11
CA ASN A 388 11.35 -34.59 23.68
C ASN A 388 10.19 -33.67 23.26
N GLN A 389 10.09 -32.51 23.91
CA GLN A 389 8.98 -31.57 23.71
C GLN A 389 9.43 -30.13 23.66
N TRP A 390 8.69 -29.34 22.90
CA TRP A 390 8.80 -27.88 22.91
C TRP A 390 8.22 -27.34 24.21
N GLN A 391 8.99 -26.49 24.89
CA GLN A 391 8.59 -25.86 26.15
C GLN A 391 8.53 -24.34 25.98
N GLU A 392 7.41 -23.75 26.38
CA GLU A 392 7.28 -22.31 26.55
C GLU A 392 8.12 -21.84 27.74
N ARG A 393 8.85 -20.74 27.53
CA ARG A 393 9.59 -20.02 28.56
C ARG A 393 9.07 -18.60 28.66
N SER A 394 8.82 -18.18 29.90
CA SER A 394 8.53 -16.78 30.23
C SER A 394 9.84 -16.10 30.62
N GLU A 395 9.99 -14.85 30.21
CA GLU A 395 11.12 -14.01 30.62
C GLU A 395 10.64 -12.58 30.90
N SER A 396 11.42 -11.84 31.68
CA SER A 396 11.14 -10.42 31.92
C SER A 396 11.38 -9.61 30.64
N GLU A 397 10.55 -8.59 30.46
CA GLU A 397 10.65 -7.63 29.36
C GLU A 397 12.01 -6.92 29.42
N SER A 398 12.79 -7.07 28.35
CA SER A 398 14.11 -6.46 28.26
C SER A 398 14.62 -6.51 26.84
N TYR A 399 15.30 -5.43 26.43
CA TYR A 399 15.93 -5.36 25.11
C TYR A 399 16.95 -6.48 24.90
N ASN A 400 17.51 -7.02 25.99
CA ASN A 400 18.56 -8.02 25.96
C ASN A 400 18.07 -9.44 26.29
N ASN A 401 16.75 -9.66 26.44
CA ASN A 401 16.21 -10.99 26.63
C ASN A 401 16.32 -11.84 25.34
N ASN A 402 15.96 -13.13 25.43
CA ASN A 402 16.18 -14.06 24.33
C ASN A 402 15.26 -13.77 23.13
N SER A 403 13.98 -13.54 23.40
CA SER A 403 12.96 -13.28 22.39
C SER A 403 13.20 -11.97 21.63
N SER A 404 13.56 -10.88 22.30
CA SER A 404 13.90 -9.61 21.65
C SER A 404 15.19 -9.71 20.81
N LYS A 405 16.22 -10.44 21.27
CA LYS A 405 17.41 -10.70 20.44
C LYS A 405 17.07 -11.52 19.20
N ALA A 406 16.26 -12.57 19.36
CA ALA A 406 15.80 -13.41 18.26
C ALA A 406 15.02 -12.60 17.21
N GLN A 407 14.09 -11.75 17.65
CA GLN A 407 13.32 -10.88 16.78
C GLN A 407 14.23 -9.98 15.94
N ARG A 408 15.21 -9.30 16.56
CA ARG A 408 16.13 -8.42 15.84
C ARG A 408 17.06 -9.18 14.89
N ALA A 409 17.49 -10.39 15.25
CA ALA A 409 18.29 -11.23 14.36
C ALA A 409 17.51 -11.64 13.11
N LEU A 410 16.24 -12.01 13.26
CA LEU A 410 15.34 -12.30 12.13
C LEU A 410 15.11 -11.06 11.26
N CYS A 411 14.83 -9.91 11.86
CA CYS A 411 14.68 -8.67 11.12
C CYS A 411 15.96 -8.31 10.33
N GLN A 412 17.14 -8.59 10.87
CA GLN A 412 18.39 -8.38 10.15
C GLN A 412 18.51 -9.35 8.96
N ALA A 413 18.25 -10.64 9.18
CA ALA A 413 18.31 -11.64 8.11
C ALA A 413 17.31 -11.34 6.98
N MET A 414 16.09 -10.90 7.30
CA MET A 414 15.12 -10.42 6.31
C MET A 414 15.65 -9.26 5.46
N LYS A 415 16.32 -8.27 6.09
CA LYS A 415 16.93 -7.14 5.37
C LYS A 415 18.10 -7.58 4.49
N ASP A 416 18.84 -8.59 4.93
CA ASP A 416 19.96 -9.16 4.16
C ASP A 416 19.46 -9.86 2.87
N GLU A 417 18.23 -10.41 2.88
CA GLU A 417 17.51 -10.89 1.68
C GLU A 417 16.81 -9.78 0.86
N GLY A 418 17.07 -8.51 1.16
CA GLY A 418 16.52 -7.37 0.42
C GLY A 418 15.09 -6.97 0.79
N ILE A 419 14.50 -7.54 1.86
CA ILE A 419 13.15 -7.18 2.32
C ILE A 419 13.21 -5.83 3.06
N SER A 420 12.38 -4.88 2.64
CA SER A 420 12.27 -3.59 3.34
C SER A 420 11.27 -3.67 4.48
N ILE A 421 11.75 -3.42 5.70
CA ILE A 421 10.94 -3.53 6.92
C ILE A 421 10.47 -2.14 7.39
N PHE A 422 9.18 -2.04 7.68
CA PHE A 422 8.56 -0.95 8.42
C PHE A 422 8.30 -1.42 9.85
N GLY A 423 8.90 -0.74 10.82
CA GLY A 423 8.69 -1.02 12.25
C GLY A 423 7.73 -0.01 12.86
N VAL A 424 6.64 -0.46 13.45
CA VAL A 424 5.63 0.39 14.09
C VAL A 424 5.56 0.10 15.58
N TYR A 425 5.90 1.09 16.40
CA TYR A 425 5.72 1.00 17.84
C TYR A 425 4.47 1.76 18.28
N PHE A 426 3.55 1.08 18.94
CA PHE A 426 2.34 1.67 19.49
C PHE A 426 2.41 1.81 21.01
N GLY A 427 2.97 2.93 21.47
CA GLY A 427 3.17 3.14 22.90
C GLY A 427 3.88 4.45 23.21
N THR A 428 3.79 4.86 24.48
CA THR A 428 4.26 6.18 24.91
C THR A 428 5.74 6.20 25.31
N ASN A 429 6.31 5.05 25.72
CA ASN A 429 7.67 4.97 26.25
C ASN A 429 8.71 4.68 25.15
N ASP A 430 9.42 5.72 24.71
CA ASP A 430 10.48 5.61 23.69
C ASP A 430 11.70 4.78 24.11
N SER A 431 11.88 4.61 25.42
CA SER A 431 12.99 3.84 25.97
C SER A 431 12.63 2.40 26.28
N SER A 432 11.37 1.99 26.07
CA SER A 432 10.92 0.61 26.19
C SER A 432 11.75 -0.29 25.26
N ALA A 433 11.83 -1.57 25.61
CA ALA A 433 12.52 -2.48 24.73
C ALA A 433 11.68 -2.74 23.46
N GLY A 434 10.35 -2.62 23.51
CA GLY A 434 9.45 -2.72 22.36
C GLY A 434 9.75 -1.64 21.33
N SER A 435 9.87 -0.39 21.78
CA SER A 435 10.28 0.74 20.92
C SER A 435 11.64 0.50 20.28
N LYS A 436 12.63 0.09 21.07
CA LYS A 436 14.00 -0.19 20.56
C LYS A 436 14.05 -1.39 19.62
N ASN A 437 13.20 -2.40 19.83
CA ASN A 437 13.07 -3.56 18.94
C ASN A 437 12.54 -3.13 17.58
N MET A 438 11.47 -2.33 17.55
CA MET A 438 10.89 -1.80 16.31
C MET A 438 11.86 -0.87 15.57
N GLN A 439 12.58 0.01 16.29
CA GLN A 439 13.62 0.84 15.69
C GLN A 439 14.74 0.02 15.05
N SER A 440 15.16 -1.07 15.70
CA SER A 440 16.22 -1.94 15.17
C SER A 440 15.76 -2.81 14.00
N CYS A 441 14.50 -3.24 14.02
CA CYS A 441 13.92 -4.04 12.95
C CYS A 441 13.69 -3.22 11.68
N ALA A 442 13.23 -1.98 11.82
CA ALA A 442 12.95 -1.10 10.69
C ALA A 442 14.18 -0.87 9.79
N SER A 443 13.95 -0.86 8.48
CA SER A 443 14.91 -0.32 7.52
C SER A 443 15.08 1.19 7.72
N THR A 444 16.17 1.76 7.20
CA THR A 444 16.49 3.18 7.38
C THR A 444 15.34 4.08 6.93
N GLY A 445 14.84 4.92 7.84
CA GLY A 445 13.73 5.85 7.57
C GLY A 445 12.33 5.21 7.58
N ASN A 446 12.18 3.95 8.01
CA ASN A 446 10.92 3.21 8.04
C ASN A 446 10.42 2.90 9.46
N TYR A 447 10.90 3.62 10.47
CA TYR A 447 10.39 3.52 11.83
C TYR A 447 9.26 4.52 12.07
N TYR A 448 8.16 4.04 12.66
CA TYR A 448 6.99 4.84 13.00
C TYR A 448 6.65 4.61 14.47
N LYS A 449 6.29 5.69 15.15
CA LYS A 449 5.74 5.66 16.50
C LYS A 449 4.31 6.20 16.46
N ALA A 450 3.42 5.54 17.18
CA ALA A 450 2.09 6.03 17.45
C ALA A 450 1.80 5.95 18.95
N THR A 451 1.12 6.95 19.48
CA THR A 451 0.72 7.04 20.90
C THR A 451 -0.79 7.14 21.08
N SER A 452 -1.53 7.23 19.99
CA SER A 452 -2.99 7.33 19.96
C SER A 452 -3.55 6.61 18.73
N SER A 453 -4.86 6.38 18.73
CA SER A 453 -5.55 5.72 17.63
C SER A 453 -5.37 6.42 16.29
N ASP A 454 -5.53 7.74 16.27
CA ASP A 454 -5.34 8.56 15.07
C ASP A 454 -3.90 8.47 14.56
N GLU A 455 -2.91 8.47 15.45
CA GLU A 455 -1.51 8.35 15.05
C GLU A 455 -1.20 6.96 14.45
N LEU A 456 -1.79 5.89 14.98
CA LEU A 456 -1.58 4.54 14.46
C LEU A 456 -2.21 4.37 13.07
N ILE A 457 -3.45 4.84 12.91
CA ILE A 457 -4.16 4.84 11.62
C ILE A 457 -3.36 5.66 10.59
N ASN A 458 -2.88 6.85 10.98
CA ASN A 458 -2.07 7.69 10.11
C ASN A 458 -0.72 7.06 9.78
N ALA A 459 -0.08 6.35 10.72
CA ALA A 459 1.17 5.65 10.47
C ALA A 459 1.00 4.58 9.39
N PHE A 460 -0.02 3.74 9.50
CA PHE A 460 -0.32 2.70 8.50
C PHE A 460 -0.67 3.30 7.14
N ALA A 461 -1.48 4.36 7.11
CA ALA A 461 -1.80 5.07 5.88
C ALA A 461 -0.56 5.70 5.22
N ASN A 462 0.35 6.28 6.02
CA ASN A 462 1.60 6.85 5.51
C ASN A 462 2.58 5.78 5.03
N ILE A 463 2.64 4.62 5.68
CA ILE A 463 3.42 3.47 5.21
C ILE A 463 2.88 2.99 3.87
N ALA A 464 1.56 2.80 3.74
CA ALA A 464 0.93 2.43 2.49
C ALA A 464 1.29 3.42 1.38
N LYS A 465 1.11 4.73 1.60
CA LYS A 465 1.51 5.79 0.64
C LYS A 465 3.01 5.80 0.34
N LYS A 466 3.87 5.43 1.29
CA LYS A 466 5.31 5.36 1.08
C LYS A 466 5.72 4.15 0.25
N ILE A 467 5.10 2.98 0.49
CA ILE A 467 5.20 1.83 -0.41
C ILE A 467 4.75 2.26 -1.81
N GLN A 468 3.67 3.05 -1.88
CA GLN A 468 3.24 3.67 -3.12
C GLN A 468 4.28 4.56 -3.77
N GLN A 469 4.96 5.43 -3.04
CA GLN A 469 5.99 6.28 -3.65
C GLN A 469 7.24 5.52 -4.07
N ILE A 470 7.67 4.52 -3.28
CA ILE A 470 8.86 3.71 -3.58
C ILE A 470 8.64 2.91 -4.86
N TYR A 471 7.41 2.43 -5.09
CA TYR A 471 7.10 1.69 -6.31
C TYR A 471 7.09 2.57 -7.58
N VAL A 472 6.83 3.88 -7.47
CA VAL A 472 6.77 4.78 -8.65
C VAL A 472 8.14 5.32 -9.02
N SER A 473 9.04 5.43 -8.03
CA SER A 473 10.30 6.15 -8.17
C SER A 473 11.52 5.29 -8.50
N ARG A 474 11.39 3.96 -8.43
CA ARG A 474 12.37 3.00 -8.94
C ARG A 474 12.13 2.73 -10.42
#